data_AF-V5HL79-F1
#
_entry.id   AF-V5HL79-F1
#
_cell.length_a   1.000
_cell.length_b   1.000
_cell.length_c   1.000
_cell.angle_alpha   90.00
_cell.angle_beta   90.00
_cell.angle_gamma   90.00
#
_symmetry.space_group_name_H-M   'P 1'
#
loop_
_entity.id
_entity.type
_entity.pdbx_description
1 polymer ?
#
loop_
_entity_poly.entity_id
_entity_poly.type
_entity_poly.pdbx_seq_one_letter_code
_entity_poly.pdbx_strand_id
1 'polypeptide(L)'
;ERQPKLSRYQDAWKSVQNTAKRYLKYRSYLNDVLYGGKAKCMFIQQTNLIFSNYSSKTLMGYYDSSSNNISTRTACTHVLQDKPYVIRAASCKNSSLYADSPIIFSDYTSCDVVRAPHTKDPFDCELWVAEEYITNVPSICEFAYDVFCNVTEKYTIFDESICCQFFKLKTRRQHACFK
;
A
#
# COMPACT_ATOMS: atom_id res chain seq x y z
N GLU A 1 -5.36 5.58 -18.05
CA GLU A 1 -4.74 4.40 -17.36
C GLU A 1 -5.48 3.07 -17.55
N ARG A 2 -6.79 3.04 -17.80
CA ARG A 2 -7.55 1.78 -18.03
C ARG A 2 -7.64 1.45 -19.52
N GLN A 3 -6.68 0.70 -20.02
CA GLN A 3 -6.66 0.22 -21.42
C GLN A 3 -6.42 -1.30 -21.44
N PRO A 4 -7.07 -2.07 -22.34
CA PRO A 4 -6.92 -3.53 -22.38
C PRO A 4 -5.46 -4.02 -22.46
N LYS A 5 -4.60 -3.30 -23.19
CA LYS A 5 -3.17 -3.62 -23.32
C LYS A 5 -2.37 -3.52 -22.01
N LEU A 6 -2.90 -2.82 -21.01
CA LEU A 6 -2.28 -2.63 -19.70
C LEU A 6 -2.78 -3.62 -18.64
N SER A 7 -3.77 -4.46 -18.97
CA SER A 7 -4.40 -5.41 -18.03
C SER A 7 -3.39 -6.33 -17.35
N ARG A 8 -2.33 -6.73 -18.07
CA ARG A 8 -1.23 -7.54 -17.55
C ARG A 8 -0.45 -6.92 -16.39
N TYR A 9 -0.63 -5.63 -16.11
CA TYR A 9 -0.03 -4.89 -14.99
C TYR A 9 -1.07 -4.45 -13.96
N GLN A 10 -2.33 -4.87 -14.13
CA GLN A 10 -3.47 -4.38 -13.35
C GLN A 10 -4.30 -5.52 -12.72
N ASP A 11 -3.82 -6.76 -12.78
CA ASP A 11 -4.41 -7.88 -12.04
C ASP A 11 -4.32 -7.65 -10.52
N ALA A 12 -5.44 -7.30 -9.89
CA ALA A 12 -5.50 -7.04 -8.46
C ALA A 12 -5.28 -8.29 -7.62
N TRP A 13 -5.72 -9.46 -8.09
CA TRP A 13 -5.55 -10.69 -7.33
C TRP A 13 -4.10 -11.11 -7.27
N LYS A 14 -3.36 -10.99 -8.37
CA LYS A 14 -1.93 -11.25 -8.40
C LYS A 14 -1.15 -10.33 -7.45
N SER A 15 -1.58 -9.08 -7.29
CA SER A 15 -1.03 -8.16 -6.28
C SER A 15 -1.36 -8.63 -4.85
N VAL A 16 -2.63 -8.99 -4.56
CA VAL A 16 -3.05 -9.50 -3.25
C VAL A 16 -2.40 -10.83 -2.88
N GLN A 17 -2.06 -11.70 -3.83
CA GLN A 17 -1.35 -12.95 -3.56
C GLN A 17 0.06 -12.74 -3.01
N ASN A 18 0.66 -11.57 -3.23
CA ASN A 18 2.00 -11.29 -2.75
C ASN A 18 1.98 -10.99 -1.24
N THR A 19 2.50 -11.92 -0.44
CA THR A 19 2.52 -11.88 1.02
C THR A 19 3.71 -11.09 1.59
N ALA A 20 4.57 -10.52 0.75
CA ALA A 20 5.64 -9.64 1.20
C ALA A 20 5.04 -8.42 1.90
N LYS A 21 5.65 -8.05 3.04
CA LYS A 21 5.32 -6.80 3.73
C LYS A 21 5.64 -5.64 2.79
N ARG A 22 4.69 -4.73 2.61
CA ARG A 22 4.83 -3.52 1.78
C ARG A 22 4.66 -2.29 2.63
N TYR A 23 5.49 -1.28 2.39
CA TYR A 23 5.34 0.04 2.99
C TYR A 23 4.78 1.01 1.97
N LEU A 24 3.97 1.95 2.46
CA LEU A 24 3.56 3.11 1.66
C LEU A 24 4.75 4.05 1.56
N LYS A 25 5.34 4.17 0.36
CA LYS A 25 6.47 5.08 0.12
C LYS A 25 5.97 6.50 -0.07
N TYR A 26 5.04 6.69 -1.00
CA TYR A 26 4.48 7.99 -1.36
C TYR A 26 2.97 7.98 -1.44
N ARG A 27 2.39 9.15 -1.21
CA ARG A 27 1.01 9.49 -1.61
C ARG A 27 0.94 10.92 -2.13
N SER A 28 -0.05 11.22 -2.97
CA SER A 28 -0.27 12.57 -3.54
C SER A 28 -1.07 13.51 -2.63
N TYR A 29 -1.53 13.03 -1.48
CA TYR A 29 -2.40 13.76 -0.56
C TYR A 29 -1.89 13.74 0.87
N LEU A 30 -2.17 14.77 1.66
CA LEU A 30 -1.56 14.89 2.99
C LEU A 30 -2.26 14.07 4.08
N ASN A 31 -3.57 13.86 4.04
CA ASN A 31 -4.31 13.29 5.17
C ASN A 31 -5.16 12.11 4.74
N ASP A 32 -4.99 10.96 5.42
CA ASP A 32 -5.78 9.76 5.16
C ASP A 32 -6.54 9.30 6.40
N VAL A 33 -7.84 9.59 6.46
CA VAL A 33 -8.65 9.25 7.64
C VAL A 33 -8.80 7.74 7.83
N LEU A 34 -8.70 6.96 6.76
CA LEU A 34 -8.71 5.50 6.84
C LEU A 34 -7.38 4.99 7.38
N TYR A 35 -6.27 5.60 6.96
CA TYR A 35 -4.91 5.12 7.19
C TYR A 35 -4.12 5.97 8.19
N GLY A 36 -4.71 6.36 9.33
CA GLY A 36 -3.98 6.98 10.45
C GLY A 36 -3.60 8.45 10.23
N GLY A 37 -4.28 9.14 9.32
CA GLY A 37 -4.13 10.56 9.03
C GLY A 37 -2.79 10.90 8.37
N LYS A 38 -1.95 11.64 9.10
CA LYS A 38 -0.60 12.04 8.69
C LYS A 38 0.50 11.06 9.16
N ALA A 39 0.11 9.90 9.66
CA ALA A 39 1.03 8.90 10.18
C ALA A 39 2.12 8.49 9.17
N LYS A 40 3.29 8.15 9.70
CA LYS A 40 4.44 7.64 8.93
C LYS A 40 4.53 6.13 9.05
N CYS A 41 5.39 5.53 8.23
CA CYS A 41 5.74 4.10 8.33
C CYS A 41 4.54 3.17 8.16
N MET A 42 3.55 3.59 7.36
CA MET A 42 2.40 2.78 7.02
C MET A 42 2.86 1.52 6.28
N PHE A 43 2.33 0.38 6.66
CA PHE A 43 2.58 -0.88 5.99
C PHE A 43 1.34 -1.76 5.92
N ILE A 44 1.38 -2.70 4.98
CA ILE A 44 0.43 -3.79 4.83
C ILE A 44 1.17 -5.12 4.65
N GLN A 45 0.56 -6.21 5.07
CA GLN A 45 1.02 -7.56 4.80
C GLN A 45 -0.18 -8.51 4.75
N GLN A 46 -0.26 -9.30 3.69
CA GLN A 46 -1.28 -10.33 3.55
C GLN A 46 -0.92 -11.52 4.44
N THR A 47 -1.87 -11.99 5.25
CA THR A 47 -1.64 -13.00 6.31
C THR A 47 -2.46 -14.27 6.16
N ASN A 48 -3.58 -14.22 5.42
CA ASN A 48 -4.42 -15.38 5.19
C ASN A 48 -5.11 -15.22 3.83
N LEU A 49 -4.67 -15.95 2.80
CA LEU A 49 -5.25 -15.91 1.46
C LEU A 49 -6.43 -16.88 1.35
N ILE A 50 -7.54 -16.42 0.78
CA ILE A 50 -8.75 -17.20 0.53
C ILE A 50 -9.02 -17.16 -0.97
N PHE A 51 -8.60 -18.22 -1.66
CA PHE A 51 -8.65 -18.30 -3.13
C PHE A 51 -10.09 -18.42 -3.67
N SER A 52 -11.01 -19.03 -2.92
CA SER A 52 -12.38 -19.28 -3.37
C SER A 52 -13.18 -18.00 -3.66
N ASN A 53 -12.80 -16.88 -3.04
CA ASN A 53 -13.47 -15.59 -3.21
C ASN A 53 -12.50 -14.42 -3.40
N TYR A 54 -11.26 -14.69 -3.83
CA TYR A 54 -10.24 -13.68 -4.12
C TYR A 54 -10.02 -12.68 -2.98
N SER A 55 -9.91 -13.19 -1.74
CA SER A 55 -9.78 -12.34 -0.54
C SER A 55 -8.58 -12.69 0.33
N SER A 56 -8.26 -11.79 1.26
CA SER A 56 -7.24 -12.00 2.28
C SER A 56 -7.53 -11.25 3.58
N LYS A 57 -7.00 -11.76 4.71
CA LYS A 57 -6.76 -10.93 5.88
C LYS A 57 -5.45 -10.16 5.71
N THR A 58 -5.50 -8.86 5.93
CA THR A 58 -4.36 -7.95 5.81
C THR A 58 -4.00 -7.40 7.18
N LEU A 59 -2.80 -7.70 7.66
CA LEU A 59 -2.21 -6.94 8.75
C LEU A 59 -1.81 -5.58 8.21
N MET A 60 -2.24 -4.53 8.87
CA MET A 60 -1.85 -3.17 8.54
C MET A 60 -1.41 -2.43 9.79
N GLY A 61 -0.48 -1.50 9.63
CA GLY A 61 -0.01 -0.72 10.77
C GLY A 61 0.76 0.51 10.36
N TYR A 62 1.00 1.38 11.33
CA TYR A 62 1.68 2.66 11.15
C TYR A 62 2.37 3.09 12.43
N TYR A 63 3.28 4.04 12.32
CA TYR A 63 3.91 4.66 13.47
C TYR A 63 2.98 5.72 14.09
N ASP A 64 2.59 5.48 15.34
CA ASP A 64 1.80 6.41 16.14
C ASP A 64 2.73 7.20 17.07
N SER A 65 2.88 8.49 16.76
CA SER A 65 3.73 9.38 17.53
C SER A 65 3.24 9.62 18.95
N SER A 66 1.93 9.46 19.22
CA SER A 66 1.35 9.70 20.55
C SER A 66 1.74 8.59 21.52
N SER A 67 1.77 7.34 21.03
CA SER A 67 2.15 6.16 21.82
C SER A 67 3.62 5.75 21.65
N ASN A 68 4.36 6.43 20.76
CA ASN A 68 5.74 6.11 20.38
C ASN A 68 5.90 4.62 20.02
N ASN A 69 4.92 4.07 19.29
CA ASN A 69 4.87 2.65 18.96
C ASN A 69 4.19 2.40 17.61
N ILE A 70 4.27 1.15 17.12
CA ILE A 70 3.54 0.73 15.94
C ILE A 70 2.12 0.33 16.34
N SER A 71 1.16 1.08 15.86
CA SER A 71 -0.26 0.75 15.96
C SER A 71 -0.63 -0.19 14.81
N THR A 72 -1.21 -1.35 15.13
CA THR A 72 -1.61 -2.35 14.13
C THR A 72 -3.08 -2.72 14.24
N ARG A 73 -3.65 -3.15 13.12
CA ARG A 73 -4.99 -3.73 13.05
C ARG A 73 -5.09 -4.73 11.90
N THR A 74 -6.12 -5.57 11.94
CA THR A 74 -6.44 -6.48 10.83
C THR A 74 -7.57 -5.89 10.00
N ALA A 75 -7.36 -5.79 8.69
CA ALA A 75 -8.37 -5.51 7.69
C ALA A 75 -8.69 -6.78 6.89
N CYS A 76 -9.82 -6.78 6.20
CA CYS A 76 -10.16 -7.76 5.19
C CYS A 76 -10.10 -7.10 3.83
N THR A 77 -9.33 -7.73 2.95
CA THR A 77 -9.07 -7.27 1.59
C THR A 77 -9.71 -8.25 0.62
N HIS A 78 -10.36 -7.77 -0.44
CA HIS A 78 -10.88 -8.62 -1.50
C HIS A 78 -10.81 -7.92 -2.85
N VAL A 79 -10.72 -8.72 -3.92
CA VAL A 79 -10.80 -8.23 -5.29
C VAL A 79 -12.27 -8.17 -5.71
N LEU A 80 -12.67 -7.06 -6.34
CA LEU A 80 -14.04 -6.90 -6.83
C LEU A 80 -14.26 -7.76 -8.08
N GLN A 81 -15.34 -8.54 -8.11
CA GLN A 81 -15.61 -9.49 -9.19
C GLN A 81 -15.91 -8.79 -10.53
N ASP A 82 -16.62 -7.66 -10.49
CA ASP A 82 -16.94 -6.82 -11.65
C ASP A 82 -15.77 -5.89 -12.06
N LYS A 83 -14.79 -5.71 -11.17
CA LYS A 83 -13.62 -4.86 -11.36
C LYS A 83 -12.35 -5.57 -10.89
N PRO A 84 -11.82 -6.55 -11.66
CA PRO A 84 -10.69 -7.40 -11.25
C PRO A 84 -9.34 -6.67 -11.12
N TYR A 85 -9.36 -5.35 -11.28
CA TYR A 85 -8.24 -4.44 -11.08
C TYR A 85 -8.36 -3.59 -9.81
N VAL A 86 -9.41 -3.79 -9.01
CA VAL A 86 -9.68 -3.05 -7.78
C VAL A 86 -9.52 -3.98 -6.59
N ILE A 87 -8.64 -3.57 -5.67
CA ILE A 87 -8.52 -4.15 -4.34
C ILE A 87 -9.40 -3.32 -3.40
N ARG A 88 -10.31 -3.95 -2.65
CA ARG A 88 -11.07 -3.29 -1.59
C ARG A 88 -10.58 -3.74 -0.23
N ALA A 89 -10.18 -2.80 0.63
CA ALA A 89 -9.82 -3.05 2.02
C ALA A 89 -10.86 -2.42 2.96
N ALA A 90 -11.36 -3.20 3.92
CA ALA A 90 -12.33 -2.75 4.92
C ALA A 90 -12.11 -3.46 6.26
N SER A 91 -12.91 -3.10 7.26
CA SER A 91 -13.07 -3.97 8.44
C SER A 91 -13.51 -5.37 8.02
N CYS A 92 -13.07 -6.40 8.74
CA CYS A 92 -13.56 -7.77 8.53
C CYS A 92 -15.02 -7.99 8.94
N LYS A 93 -15.63 -7.01 9.60
CA LYS A 93 -17.08 -6.93 9.79
C LYS A 93 -17.67 -6.07 8.67
N ASN A 94 -18.89 -6.37 8.23
CA ASN A 94 -19.59 -5.53 7.25
C ASN A 94 -19.46 -4.06 7.62
N SER A 95 -18.82 -3.27 6.75
CA SER A 95 -18.51 -1.88 6.99
C SER A 95 -18.84 -1.07 5.74
N SER A 96 -19.50 0.06 5.93
CA SER A 96 -19.70 1.07 4.90
C SER A 96 -18.43 1.87 4.61
N LEU A 97 -17.42 1.78 5.49
CA LEU A 97 -16.14 2.46 5.36
C LEU A 97 -15.09 1.50 4.79
N TYR A 98 -14.61 1.81 3.60
CA TYR A 98 -13.62 1.01 2.89
C TYR A 98 -12.69 1.92 2.07
N ALA A 99 -11.52 1.40 1.73
CA ALA A 99 -10.66 1.97 0.71
C ALA A 99 -10.68 1.07 -0.51
N ASP A 100 -11.00 1.64 -1.66
CA ASP A 100 -10.77 0.99 -2.94
C ASP A 100 -9.40 1.44 -3.44
N SER A 101 -8.62 0.49 -3.94
CA SER A 101 -7.29 0.72 -4.51
C SER A 101 -7.25 0.15 -5.93
N PRO A 102 -7.78 0.88 -6.93
CA PRO A 102 -7.62 0.51 -8.32
C PRO A 102 -6.13 0.49 -8.73
N ILE A 103 -5.60 -0.65 -9.14
CA ILE A 103 -4.19 -0.84 -9.54
C ILE A 103 -3.92 -0.10 -10.84
N ILE A 104 -3.05 0.90 -10.82
CA ILE A 104 -2.57 1.60 -12.03
C ILE A 104 -1.48 0.76 -12.70
N PHE A 105 -0.50 0.32 -11.89
CA PHE A 105 0.64 -0.47 -12.30
C PHE A 105 1.08 -1.37 -11.15
N SER A 106 1.49 -2.59 -11.47
CA SER A 106 2.20 -3.48 -10.57
C SER A 106 3.20 -4.29 -11.37
N ASP A 107 4.40 -4.46 -10.82
CA ASP A 107 5.35 -5.47 -11.30
C ASP A 107 5.17 -6.81 -10.56
N TYR A 108 4.20 -6.86 -9.64
CA TYR A 108 3.85 -7.99 -8.77
C TYR A 108 4.95 -8.46 -7.83
N THR A 109 6.08 -7.76 -7.79
CA THR A 109 7.28 -8.15 -7.07
C THR A 109 7.69 -7.07 -6.10
N SER A 110 8.03 -5.90 -6.62
CA SER A 110 8.60 -4.81 -5.86
C SER A 110 7.58 -3.75 -5.48
N CYS A 111 6.56 -3.47 -6.30
CA CYS A 111 5.67 -2.35 -6.03
C CYS A 111 4.27 -2.47 -6.64
N ASP A 112 3.37 -1.64 -6.10
CA ASP A 112 2.05 -1.38 -6.62
C ASP A 112 1.81 0.14 -6.60
N VAL A 113 1.37 0.68 -7.74
CA VAL A 113 0.86 2.06 -7.86
C VAL A 113 -0.65 1.99 -7.95
N VAL A 114 -1.37 2.65 -7.06
CA VAL A 114 -2.84 2.57 -6.96
C VAL A 114 -3.47 3.95 -6.92
N ARG A 115 -4.72 4.07 -7.39
CA ARG A 115 -5.59 5.22 -7.10
C ARG A 115 -6.12 5.12 -5.66
N ALA A 116 -6.51 6.25 -5.09
CA ALA A 116 -7.09 6.38 -3.75
C ALA A 116 -8.44 7.11 -3.76
N PRO A 117 -9.52 6.55 -4.36
CA PRO A 117 -10.80 7.25 -4.53
C PRO A 117 -11.49 7.64 -3.22
N HIS A 118 -11.11 7.05 -2.09
CA HIS A 118 -11.63 7.41 -0.76
C HIS A 118 -11.27 8.84 -0.35
N THR A 119 -10.28 9.48 -0.99
CA THR A 119 -9.94 10.90 -0.78
C THR A 119 -10.92 11.85 -1.47
N LYS A 120 -11.79 11.33 -2.35
CA LYS A 120 -12.72 12.06 -3.24
C LYS A 120 -12.04 12.80 -4.40
N ASP A 121 -10.71 12.82 -4.46
CA ASP A 121 -9.98 13.25 -5.65
C ASP A 121 -9.74 12.03 -6.56
N PRO A 122 -10.22 12.04 -7.82
CA PRO A 122 -10.05 10.90 -8.73
C PRO A 122 -8.60 10.67 -9.18
N PHE A 123 -7.70 11.63 -8.96
CA PHE A 123 -6.29 11.56 -9.34
C PHE A 123 -5.35 11.24 -8.17
N ASP A 124 -5.88 11.15 -6.96
CA ASP A 124 -5.08 10.78 -5.80
C ASP A 124 -4.57 9.36 -5.88
N CYS A 125 -3.32 9.17 -5.43
CA CYS A 125 -2.58 7.94 -5.61
C CYS A 125 -1.62 7.62 -4.48
N GLU A 126 -1.22 6.36 -4.47
CA GLU A 126 -0.27 5.80 -3.54
C GLU A 126 0.76 4.93 -4.28
N LEU A 127 2.00 4.94 -3.79
CA LEU A 127 3.04 3.98 -4.16
C LEU A 127 3.34 3.07 -2.97
N TRP A 128 2.99 1.80 -3.09
CA TRP A 128 3.31 0.75 -2.14
C TRP A 128 4.53 -0.03 -2.63
N VAL A 129 5.53 -0.23 -1.78
CA VAL A 129 6.78 -0.89 -2.13
C VAL A 129 7.09 -2.00 -1.13
N ALA A 130 7.48 -3.16 -1.63
CA ALA A 130 7.91 -4.28 -0.81
C ALA A 130 9.11 -3.90 0.07
N GLU A 131 9.15 -4.43 1.29
CA GLU A 131 10.15 -4.12 2.31
C GLU A 131 11.59 -4.28 1.80
N GLU A 132 11.86 -5.28 0.97
CA GLU A 132 13.18 -5.53 0.39
C GLU A 132 13.70 -4.37 -0.50
N TYR A 133 12.79 -3.57 -1.06
CA TYR A 133 13.06 -2.55 -2.07
C TYR A 133 12.77 -1.11 -1.57
N ILE A 134 12.28 -0.92 -0.35
CA ILE A 134 11.77 0.38 0.12
C ILE A 134 12.82 1.51 0.20
N THR A 135 14.09 1.14 0.40
CA THR A 135 15.25 2.05 0.43
C THR A 135 15.96 2.17 -0.92
N ASN A 136 15.60 1.33 -1.90
CA ASN A 136 16.09 1.39 -3.26
C ASN A 136 14.97 1.00 -4.23
N VAL A 137 14.01 1.91 -4.37
CA VAL A 137 12.78 1.68 -5.14
C VAL A 137 13.13 1.52 -6.63
N PRO A 138 12.65 0.46 -7.32
CA PRO A 138 12.93 0.29 -8.74
C PRO A 138 12.43 1.47 -9.57
N SER A 139 13.24 1.92 -10.53
CA SER A 139 12.95 3.12 -11.34
C SER A 139 11.62 3.04 -12.08
N ILE A 140 11.18 1.83 -12.47
CA ILE A 140 9.88 1.64 -13.12
C ILE A 140 8.70 1.97 -12.19
N CYS A 141 8.84 1.74 -10.89
CA CYS A 141 7.82 2.06 -9.90
C CYS A 141 7.71 3.57 -9.68
N GLU A 142 8.85 4.25 -9.55
CA GLU A 142 8.92 5.71 -9.48
C GLU A 142 8.35 6.35 -10.74
N PHE A 143 8.78 5.86 -11.91
CA PHE A 143 8.28 6.34 -13.20
C PHE A 143 6.77 6.16 -13.34
N ALA A 144 6.23 4.98 -13.00
CA ALA A 144 4.80 4.75 -13.03
C ALA A 144 4.05 5.68 -12.06
N TYR A 145 4.59 5.91 -10.87
CA TYR A 145 4.03 6.87 -9.94
C TYR A 145 4.03 8.28 -10.53
N ASP A 146 5.17 8.79 -10.97
CA ASP A 146 5.32 10.17 -11.45
C ASP A 146 4.51 10.45 -12.74
N VAL A 147 4.33 9.45 -13.61
CA VAL A 147 3.53 9.59 -14.84
C VAL A 147 2.03 9.62 -14.56
N PHE A 148 1.55 8.77 -13.65
CA PHE A 148 0.11 8.58 -13.46
C PHE A 148 -0.47 9.38 -12.30
N CYS A 149 0.32 9.64 -11.26
CA CYS A 149 -0.10 10.40 -10.09
C CYS A 149 0.19 11.86 -10.39
N ASN A 150 -0.83 12.72 -10.38
CA ASN A 150 -0.66 14.14 -10.69
C ASN A 150 0.17 14.82 -9.59
N VAL A 151 1.51 14.78 -9.71
CA VAL A 151 2.48 15.08 -8.65
C VAL A 151 2.70 16.57 -8.37
N THR A 152 1.66 17.41 -8.42
CA THR A 152 1.80 18.76 -7.86
C THR A 152 2.30 18.72 -6.41
N GLU A 153 1.97 17.67 -5.66
CA GLU A 153 2.56 17.36 -4.36
C GLU A 153 2.85 15.85 -4.20
N LYS A 154 4.01 15.50 -3.65
CA LYS A 154 4.46 14.12 -3.37
C LYS A 154 4.85 14.02 -1.90
N TYR A 155 4.04 13.32 -1.10
CA TYR A 155 4.27 13.17 0.35
C TYR A 155 5.00 11.87 0.67
N THR A 156 6.21 11.97 1.24
CA THR A 156 6.98 10.82 1.73
C THR A 156 6.36 10.25 3.01
N ILE A 157 5.86 9.01 2.96
CA ILE A 157 5.25 8.32 4.11
C ILE A 157 6.23 7.37 4.78
N PHE A 158 7.03 6.66 3.99
CA PHE A 158 8.20 5.94 4.51
C PHE A 158 9.42 6.85 4.50
N ASP A 159 9.72 7.41 5.66
CA ASP A 159 10.93 8.17 5.93
C ASP A 159 11.92 7.25 6.66
N GLU A 160 13.09 7.01 6.08
CA GLU A 160 14.07 6.10 6.65
C GLU A 160 14.56 6.54 8.03
N SER A 161 14.75 7.84 8.26
CA SER A 161 15.21 8.35 9.54
C SER A 161 14.21 8.07 10.66
N ILE A 162 12.91 8.11 10.35
CA ILE A 162 11.84 7.83 11.30
C ILE A 162 11.62 6.31 11.37
N CYS A 163 11.32 5.67 10.25
CA CYS A 163 10.87 4.30 10.20
C CYS A 163 11.98 3.31 10.58
N CYS A 164 13.24 3.54 10.16
CA CYS A 164 14.33 2.63 10.47
C CYS A 164 14.91 2.80 11.88
N GLN A 165 14.81 3.98 12.50
CA GLN A 165 15.21 4.15 13.89
C GLN A 165 14.42 3.21 14.83
N PHE A 166 13.12 3.02 14.57
CA PHE A 166 12.30 2.09 15.37
C PHE A 166 12.65 0.62 15.16
N PHE A 167 13.03 0.22 13.94
CA PHE A 167 13.34 -1.17 13.63
C PHE A 167 14.71 -1.62 14.18
N LYS A 168 15.67 -0.70 14.29
CA LYS A 168 16.98 -0.96 14.93
C LYS A 168 16.86 -1.26 16.42
N LEU A 169 15.82 -0.76 17.10
CA LEU A 169 15.65 -0.87 18.56
C LEU A 169 14.95 -2.17 19.01
N LYS A 170 14.32 -2.95 18.12
CA LYS A 170 13.47 -4.08 18.55
C LYS A 170 13.88 -5.47 18.05
N THR A 171 14.54 -5.66 16.89
CA THR A 171 14.97 -7.01 16.45
C THR A 171 16.00 -6.99 15.32
N ARG A 172 16.93 -7.96 15.36
CA ARG A 172 18.02 -8.21 14.39
C ARG A 172 17.60 -8.62 12.96
N ARG A 173 16.35 -8.41 12.53
CA ARG A 173 15.85 -8.93 11.23
C ARG A 173 14.76 -8.05 10.61
N GLN A 174 15.12 -6.90 10.05
CA GLN A 174 14.33 -6.26 8.99
C GLN A 174 15.27 -5.73 7.92
N HIS A 175 15.35 -6.43 6.78
CA HIS A 175 16.34 -6.19 5.73
C HIS A 175 16.32 -4.77 5.15
N ALA A 176 15.19 -4.06 5.24
CA ALA A 176 15.04 -2.68 4.73
C ALA A 176 16.02 -1.67 5.36
N CYS A 177 16.34 -1.83 6.64
CA CYS A 177 16.99 -0.78 7.44
C CYS A 177 18.46 -1.06 7.78
N PHE A 178 19.05 -2.09 7.17
CA PHE A 178 20.40 -2.58 7.44
C PHE A 178 21.24 -2.81 6.16
N LYS A 179 20.90 -2.15 5.04
CA LYS A 179 21.79 -2.09 3.87
C LYS A 179 22.73 -0.89 3.96
#